data_AF-X0Y4K9-F1
#
_entry.id   AF-X0Y4K9-F1
#
_cell.length_a   1.000
_cell.length_b   1.000
_cell.length_c   1.000
_cell.angle_alpha   90.00
_cell.angle_beta   90.00
_cell.angle_gamma   90.00
#
_symmetry.space_group_name_H-M   'P 1'
#
loop_
_entity.id
_entity.type
_entity.pdbx_description
1 polymer ?
#
loop_
_entity_poly.entity_id
_entity_poly.type
_entity_poly.pdbx_seq_one_letter_code
_entity_poly.pdbx_strand_id
1 'polypeptide(L)'
;MNTNFGSNLRKDLKKREIIPLIGVYDVFSASIAVKYYNGIFISGFGFAASYYGLPDIGFVAWSDIVAFVQRVRSVLPRQHIVVDIDDGYADAEVACHVVSLLEAIGASAVVIEDQQRPRKCG
;
A
#
# COMPACT_ATOMS: atom_id res chain seq x y z
N MET A 1 -20.91 8.07 4.04
CA MET A 1 -20.94 6.93 3.09
C MET A 1 -19.97 5.88 3.62
N ASN A 2 -20.46 4.69 3.97
CA ASN A 2 -19.62 3.54 4.35
C ASN A 2 -18.91 3.01 3.09
N THR A 3 -17.82 3.64 2.70
CA THR A 3 -17.02 3.18 1.56
C THR A 3 -16.09 2.06 2.03
N ASN A 4 -16.49 0.81 1.83
CA ASN A 4 -15.59 -0.32 2.07
C ASN A 4 -14.70 -0.52 0.82
N PHE A 5 -13.49 0.05 0.85
CA PHE A 5 -12.54 0.07 -0.28
C PHE A 5 -12.17 -1.34 -0.78
N GLY A 6 -11.92 -2.28 0.15
CA GLY A 6 -11.64 -3.67 -0.22
C GLY A 6 -12.80 -4.36 -0.93
N SER A 7 -14.04 -4.06 -0.57
CA SER A 7 -15.21 -4.59 -1.27
C SER A 7 -15.33 -4.06 -2.70
N ASN A 8 -14.94 -2.79 -2.93
CA ASN A 8 -14.95 -2.19 -4.25
C ASN A 8 -13.87 -2.80 -5.14
N LEU A 9 -12.65 -2.95 -4.62
CA LEU A 9 -11.57 -3.63 -5.34
C LEU A 9 -11.95 -5.08 -5.69
N ARG A 10 -12.55 -5.83 -4.76
CA ARG A 10 -13.05 -7.19 -5.02
C ARG A 10 -14.12 -7.23 -6.12
N LYS A 11 -15.00 -6.23 -6.19
CA LYS A 11 -16.01 -6.14 -7.27
C LYS A 11 -15.35 -5.91 -8.61
N ASP A 12 -14.34 -5.03 -8.68
CA ASP A 12 -13.62 -4.76 -9.93
C ASP A 12 -12.80 -5.96 -10.38
N LEU A 13 -12.10 -6.65 -9.47
CA LEU A 13 -11.35 -7.87 -9.78
C LEU A 13 -12.23 -8.98 -10.38
N LYS A 14 -13.50 -9.06 -9.99
CA LYS A 14 -14.46 -10.03 -10.55
C LYS A 14 -14.82 -9.77 -12.01
N LYS A 15 -14.63 -8.55 -12.52
CA LYS A 15 -14.88 -8.22 -13.93
C LYS A 15 -13.87 -8.86 -14.88
N ARG A 16 -12.75 -9.40 -14.37
CA ARG A 16 -11.67 -10.04 -15.14
C ARG A 16 -11.02 -9.11 -16.17
N GLU A 17 -11.09 -7.82 -15.93
CA GLU A 17 -10.35 -6.80 -16.67
C GLU A 17 -9.01 -6.52 -15.98
N ILE A 18 -8.02 -6.04 -16.73
CA ILE A 18 -6.76 -5.60 -16.16
C ILE A 18 -7.02 -4.35 -15.32
N ILE A 19 -6.58 -4.35 -14.05
CA ILE A 19 -6.60 -3.19 -13.17
C ILE A 19 -5.17 -2.68 -13.00
N PRO A 20 -4.78 -1.59 -13.69
CA PRO A 20 -3.46 -1.01 -13.50
C PRO A 20 -3.31 -0.42 -12.10
N LEU A 21 -2.25 -0.81 -11.40
CA LEU A 21 -1.85 -0.24 -10.12
C LEU A 21 -0.52 0.48 -10.32
N ILE A 22 -0.55 1.81 -10.37
CA ILE A 22 0.64 2.60 -10.66
C ILE A 22 1.48 2.79 -9.41
N GLY A 23 2.75 2.39 -9.47
CA GLY A 23 3.71 2.60 -8.38
C GLY A 23 3.95 4.08 -8.12
N VAL A 24 3.77 4.51 -6.86
CA VAL A 24 3.99 5.90 -6.43
C VAL A 24 4.77 5.92 -5.12
N TYR A 25 5.58 6.95 -4.93
CA TYR A 25 6.46 7.11 -3.77
C TYR A 25 6.21 8.41 -2.99
N ASP A 26 5.38 9.31 -3.52
CA ASP A 26 4.95 10.53 -2.83
C ASP A 26 3.47 10.88 -3.15
N VAL A 27 2.92 11.87 -2.45
CA VAL A 27 1.53 12.31 -2.63
C VAL A 27 1.33 13.03 -3.98
N PHE A 28 2.37 13.68 -4.49
CA PHE A 28 2.28 14.45 -5.74
C PHE A 28 2.17 13.52 -6.96
N SER A 29 3.06 12.54 -7.07
CA SER A 29 3.01 11.47 -8.08
C SER A 29 1.68 10.70 -8.00
N ALA A 30 1.17 10.41 -6.80
CA ALA A 30 -0.17 9.84 -6.61
C ALA A 30 -1.26 10.73 -7.23
N SER A 31 -1.24 12.04 -6.98
CA SER A 31 -2.23 12.98 -7.54
C SER A 31 -2.20 13.07 -9.07
N ILE A 32 -1.04 12.81 -9.69
CA ILE A 32 -0.88 12.77 -11.14
C ILE A 32 -1.39 11.44 -11.70
N ALA A 33 -0.98 10.32 -11.11
CA ALA A 33 -1.31 8.97 -11.58
C ALA A 33 -2.83 8.76 -11.67
N VAL A 34 -3.58 9.28 -10.67
CA VAL A 34 -5.04 9.10 -10.62
C VAL A 34 -5.82 9.88 -11.67
N LYS A 35 -5.17 10.77 -12.42
CA LYS A 35 -5.80 11.41 -13.59
C LYS A 35 -6.00 10.43 -14.75
N TYR A 36 -5.27 9.33 -14.75
CA TYR A 36 -5.25 8.35 -15.86
C TYR A 36 -5.64 6.95 -15.40
N TYR A 37 -5.44 6.61 -14.12
CA TYR A 37 -5.69 5.28 -13.59
C TYR A 37 -6.51 5.32 -12.30
N ASN A 38 -7.29 4.28 -12.03
CA ASN A 38 -8.14 4.21 -10.84
C ASN A 38 -7.48 3.49 -9.64
N GLY A 39 -6.18 3.19 -9.74
CA GLY A 39 -5.46 2.45 -8.72
C GLY A 39 -3.98 2.81 -8.65
N ILE A 40 -3.45 2.84 -7.44
CA ILE A 40 -2.05 3.05 -7.15
C ILE A 40 -1.50 1.91 -6.29
N PHE A 41 -0.19 1.73 -6.38
CA PHE A 41 0.58 0.80 -5.57
C PHE A 41 1.63 1.58 -4.77
N ILE A 42 1.67 1.34 -3.47
CA ILE A 42 2.71 1.86 -2.58
C ILE A 42 3.69 0.71 -2.36
N SER A 43 4.85 0.80 -3.01
CA SER A 43 5.92 -0.20 -2.99
C SER A 43 6.81 -0.04 -1.76
N GLY A 44 7.25 -1.15 -1.15
CA GLY A 44 8.25 -1.16 -0.08
C GLY A 44 9.55 -0.50 -0.52
N PHE A 45 10.13 -0.94 -1.64
CA PHE A 45 11.34 -0.34 -2.22
C PHE A 45 11.19 1.15 -2.55
N GLY A 46 10.10 1.53 -3.24
CA GLY A 46 9.86 2.93 -3.58
C GLY A 46 9.77 3.82 -2.33
N PHE A 47 9.11 3.33 -1.29
CA PHE A 47 9.04 4.01 -0.01
C PHE A 47 10.40 4.09 0.69
N ALA A 48 11.13 2.98 0.80
CA ALA A 48 12.45 2.94 1.44
C ALA A 48 13.44 3.92 0.79
N ALA A 49 13.51 3.90 -0.55
CA ALA A 49 14.43 4.73 -1.31
C ALA A 49 14.05 6.22 -1.24
N SER A 50 12.77 6.57 -1.43
CA SER A 50 12.36 7.98 -1.50
C SER A 50 12.11 8.63 -0.14
N TYR A 51 11.65 7.88 0.85
CA TYR A 51 11.32 8.41 2.18
C TYR A 51 12.51 8.36 3.15
N TYR A 52 13.28 7.25 3.15
CA TYR A 52 14.43 7.10 4.04
C TYR A 52 15.79 7.28 3.35
N GLY A 53 15.87 7.16 2.02
CA GLY A 53 17.16 7.08 1.34
C GLY A 53 17.91 5.77 1.64
N LEU A 54 17.18 4.69 1.94
CA LEU A 54 17.73 3.40 2.36
C LEU A 54 17.40 2.28 1.36
N PRO A 55 18.20 1.20 1.32
CA PRO A 55 17.85 0.00 0.56
C PRO A 55 16.66 -0.74 1.20
N ASP A 56 15.94 -1.50 0.38
CA ASP A 56 14.82 -2.33 0.83
C ASP A 56 15.31 -3.67 1.39
N ILE A 57 15.67 -3.65 2.66
CA ILE A 57 16.13 -4.82 3.43
C ILE A 57 15.45 -4.90 4.80
N GLY A 58 14.24 -4.35 4.93
CA GLY A 58 13.46 -4.37 6.17
C GLY A 58 13.74 -3.24 7.16
N PHE A 59 14.26 -2.09 6.70
CA PHE A 59 14.39 -0.89 7.54
C PHE A 59 13.07 -0.14 7.73
N VAL A 60 12.09 -0.38 6.88
CA VAL A 60 10.83 0.38 6.86
C VAL A 60 10.03 0.11 8.13
N ALA A 61 9.73 1.17 8.86
CA ALA A 61 8.83 1.09 10.01
C ALA A 61 7.38 1.08 9.51
N TRP A 62 6.58 0.10 9.95
CA TRP A 62 5.17 -0.02 9.56
C TRP A 62 4.35 1.24 9.86
N SER A 63 4.69 1.95 10.94
CA SER A 63 4.00 3.19 11.33
C SER A 63 4.15 4.30 10.29
N ASP A 64 5.30 4.36 9.61
CA ASP A 64 5.55 5.37 8.59
C ASP A 64 4.80 5.05 7.28
N ILE A 65 4.66 3.76 6.94
CA ILE A 65 3.79 3.32 5.83
C ILE A 65 2.34 3.69 6.12
N VAL A 66 1.83 3.39 7.32
CA VAL A 66 0.46 3.78 7.72
C VAL A 66 0.27 5.29 7.62
N ALA A 67 1.20 6.09 8.14
CA ALA A 67 1.14 7.54 8.06
C ALA A 67 1.17 8.04 6.62
N PHE A 68 1.97 7.42 5.75
CA PHE A 68 2.03 7.77 4.33
C PHE A 68 0.72 7.45 3.60
N VAL A 69 0.17 6.25 3.80
CA VAL A 69 -1.13 5.84 3.24
C VAL A 69 -2.23 6.80 3.66
N GLN A 70 -2.23 7.26 4.92
CA GLN A 70 -3.21 8.22 5.40
C GLN A 70 -3.11 9.56 4.66
N ARG A 71 -1.89 10.06 4.44
CA ARG A 71 -1.66 11.28 3.63
C ARG A 71 -2.13 11.10 2.19
N VAL A 72 -1.82 9.97 1.56
CA VAL A 72 -2.25 9.67 0.18
C VAL A 72 -3.77 9.56 0.08
N ARG A 73 -4.42 8.85 1.01
CA ARG A 73 -5.88 8.73 1.03
C ARG A 73 -6.56 10.09 1.19
N SER A 74 -5.96 11.05 1.92
CA SER A 74 -6.53 12.40 2.07
C SER A 74 -6.73 13.14 0.75
N VAL A 75 -5.89 12.88 -0.26
CA VAL A 75 -6.01 13.48 -1.60
C VAL A 75 -6.70 12.57 -2.62
N LEU A 76 -6.78 11.26 -2.33
CA LEU A 76 -7.39 10.25 -3.18
C LEU A 76 -8.64 9.67 -2.52
N PRO A 77 -9.81 10.33 -2.50
CA PRO A 77 -10.95 9.87 -1.70
C PRO A 77 -11.62 8.58 -2.21
N ARG A 78 -11.29 8.10 -3.42
CA ARG A 78 -12.04 7.01 -4.09
C ARG A 78 -11.18 5.92 -4.72
N GLN A 79 -9.97 6.26 -5.16
CA GLN A 79 -9.11 5.36 -5.93
C GLN A 79 -8.61 4.17 -5.10
N HIS A 80 -8.30 3.07 -5.76
CA HIS A 80 -7.74 1.91 -5.10
C HIS A 80 -6.32 2.18 -4.63
N ILE A 81 -6.02 1.85 -3.38
CA ILE A 81 -4.67 1.93 -2.82
C ILE A 81 -4.29 0.53 -2.39
N VAL A 82 -3.29 -0.04 -3.05
CA VAL A 82 -2.70 -1.32 -2.65
C VAL A 82 -1.34 -1.04 -2.03
N VAL A 83 -1.07 -1.65 -0.89
CA VAL A 83 0.11 -1.35 -0.06
C VAL A 83 0.94 -2.61 0.09
N ASP A 84 2.22 -2.50 -0.19
CA ASP A 84 3.22 -3.48 0.18
C ASP A 84 3.50 -3.39 1.69
N ILE A 85 3.33 -4.50 2.41
CA ILE A 85 3.60 -4.60 3.85
C ILE A 85 4.70 -5.60 4.17
N ASP A 86 5.57 -5.89 3.21
CA ASP A 86 6.68 -6.82 3.39
C ASP A 86 6.18 -8.19 3.88
N ASP A 87 6.89 -8.81 4.83
CA ASP A 87 6.54 -10.04 5.51
C ASP A 87 5.50 -9.86 6.63
N GLY A 88 4.86 -8.70 6.71
CA GLY A 88 4.00 -8.32 7.84
C GLY A 88 4.77 -7.75 9.03
N TYR A 89 6.04 -7.37 8.81
CA TYR A 89 6.93 -6.82 9.84
C TYR A 89 7.26 -7.87 10.90
N ALA A 90 6.88 -7.72 12.18
CA ALA A 90 7.47 -8.55 13.23
C ALA A 90 6.97 -10.01 13.25
N ASP A 91 5.67 -10.19 13.36
CA ASP A 91 4.96 -11.46 13.57
C ASP A 91 3.51 -11.35 13.05
N ALA A 92 2.72 -12.41 13.23
CA ALA A 92 1.35 -12.46 12.75
C ALA A 92 0.44 -11.43 13.45
N GLU A 93 0.65 -11.19 14.73
CA GLU A 93 -0.11 -10.22 15.52
C GLU A 93 0.14 -8.80 15.05
N VAL A 94 1.41 -8.45 14.79
CA VAL A 94 1.79 -7.16 14.20
C VAL A 94 1.24 -7.03 12.79
N ALA A 95 1.33 -8.08 11.95
CA ALA A 95 0.76 -8.06 10.62
C ALA A 95 -0.75 -7.78 10.65
N CYS A 96 -1.50 -8.49 11.50
CA CYS A 96 -2.94 -8.27 11.70
C CYS A 96 -3.24 -6.84 12.18
N HIS A 97 -2.44 -6.32 13.10
CA HIS A 97 -2.58 -4.95 13.59
C HIS A 97 -2.38 -3.92 12.48
N VAL A 98 -1.30 -4.05 11.70
CA VAL A 98 -0.99 -3.15 10.59
C VAL A 98 -2.06 -3.21 9.51
N VAL A 99 -2.53 -4.40 9.12
CA VAL A 99 -3.63 -4.55 8.16
C VAL A 99 -4.90 -3.86 8.66
N SER A 100 -5.24 -4.02 9.93
CA SER A 100 -6.42 -3.37 10.52
C SER A 100 -6.32 -1.84 10.48
N LEU A 101 -5.14 -1.30 10.77
CA LEU A 101 -4.89 0.15 10.67
C LEU A 101 -4.99 0.63 9.22
N LEU A 102 -4.35 -0.07 8.28
CA LEU A 102 -4.37 0.26 6.85
C LEU A 102 -5.80 0.21 6.30
N GLU A 103 -6.59 -0.80 6.64
CA GLU A 103 -8.00 -0.89 6.27
C GLU A 103 -8.81 0.30 6.84
N ALA A 104 -8.60 0.63 8.11
CA ALA A 104 -9.32 1.73 8.77
C ALA A 104 -9.04 3.11 8.13
N ILE A 105 -7.82 3.32 7.66
CA ILE A 105 -7.45 4.55 6.92
C ILE A 105 -7.72 4.45 5.42
N GLY A 106 -8.33 3.36 4.96
CA GLY A 106 -8.87 3.24 3.61
C GLY A 106 -7.91 2.65 2.59
N ALA A 107 -6.94 1.82 2.95
CA ALA A 107 -6.29 0.93 1.98
C ALA A 107 -7.34 -0.03 1.36
N SER A 108 -7.20 -0.34 0.07
CA SER A 108 -8.08 -1.29 -0.62
C SER A 108 -7.62 -2.74 -0.44
N ALA A 109 -6.30 -2.96 -0.38
CA ALA A 109 -5.68 -4.25 -0.14
C ALA A 109 -4.24 -4.06 0.34
N VAL A 110 -3.68 -5.14 0.87
CA VAL A 110 -2.24 -5.24 1.14
C VAL A 110 -1.66 -6.40 0.35
N VAL A 111 -0.35 -6.34 0.09
CA VAL A 111 0.46 -7.46 -0.39
C VAL A 111 1.38 -7.87 0.75
N ILE A 112 1.40 -9.17 1.07
CA ILE A 112 2.30 -9.77 2.04
C ILE A 112 3.13 -10.84 1.33
N GLU A 113 4.40 -10.93 1.67
CA GLU A 113 5.34 -11.91 1.12
C GLU A 113 5.72 -12.98 2.15
N ASP A 114 6.19 -14.13 1.67
CA ASP A 114 6.61 -15.28 2.47
C ASP A 114 8.13 -15.31 2.72
N GLN A 115 8.80 -14.16 2.60
CA GLN A 115 10.24 -14.05 2.78
C GLN A 115 10.67 -14.24 4.23
N GLN A 116 11.70 -15.06 4.46
CA GLN A 116 12.33 -15.19 5.77
C GLN A 116 13.33 -14.06 6.04
N ARG A 117 13.44 -13.66 7.31
CA ARG A 117 14.41 -12.65 7.76
C ARG A 117 15.83 -13.20 7.89
N PRO A 118 16.89 -12.41 7.59
CA PRO A 118 16.85 -11.04 7.10
C PRO A 118 16.40 -10.96 5.63
N ARG A 119 15.51 -10.01 5.34
CA ARG A 119 14.94 -9.81 4.00
C ARG A 119 15.98 -9.33 3.00
N LYS A 120 15.69 -9.56 1.72
CA LYS A 120 16.45 -9.12 0.55
C LYS A 120 15.46 -8.69 -0.52
N CYS A 121 15.76 -7.59 -1.23
CA CYS A 121 15.01 -7.22 -2.44
C CYS A 121 14.91 -8.42 -3.40
N GLY A 122 13.68 -8.78 -3.77
CA GLY A 122 13.35 -9.84 -4.74
C GLY A 122 13.48 -9.40 -6.19
#